data_AF-A0A920UZD1-F1
#
_entry.id   AF-A0A920UZD1-F1
#
_cell.length_a   1.000
_cell.length_b   1.000
_cell.length_c   1.000
_cell.angle_alpha   90.00
_cell.angle_beta   90.00
_cell.angle_gamma   90.00
#
_symmetry.space_group_name_H-M   'P 1'
#
loop_
_entity.id
_entity.type
_entity.pdbx_description
1 polymer ?
#
loop_
_entity_poly.entity_id
_entity_poly.type
_entity_poly.pdbx_seq_one_letter_code
_entity_poly.pdbx_strand_id
1 'polypeptide(L)'
;MLEESAVVFERNDYTNSLFVILDGAVAVLVDPSDSTRRVIIKKGNFFGEMGLISGRRRNATVVAHQRCTLLEAPRRLMVKLCETVASVKAAMDHEAVVREMQTHIAPNVSREIFAGLADEAEIVAYPAGATLFREGEKGDALYLMRKGSVSISRRIGTREVTLSYARAGHYVGEMALLSDMPRSATVRAVVDCEAIRIDGERFKVLIAENDSARAAVEGIFRERVAANEKMSRHESESDVLEFLLSQGVSEATDILVIDESLCTGCDNCEAACAATHHGIARLDREAGPSFANLHLPTSCRHCEHPYCMIDCPPDAIKRSANGEVYIEDSCIGCGNCEKNCPYNVIQMAAPRSRRPNFLAWLLFGKDRFEKVGANVPEQAVKCDMCIGIDGGPACVRSCPTGAAARISPDRLINLLGVHT
;
A
#
# COMPACT_ATOMS: atom_id res chain seq x y z
N MET A 1 -18.38 -8.73 22.08
CA MET A 1 -19.20 -9.83 21.54
C MET A 1 -19.76 -9.38 20.21
N LEU A 2 -19.79 -10.26 19.22
CA LEU A 2 -20.32 -9.99 17.89
C LEU A 2 -21.37 -11.05 17.55
N GLU A 3 -22.46 -10.61 16.93
CA GLU A 3 -23.47 -11.50 16.38
C GLU A 3 -23.01 -12.09 15.03
N GLU A 4 -23.68 -13.14 14.57
CA GLU A 4 -23.37 -13.76 13.27
C GLU A 4 -23.45 -12.72 12.13
N SER A 5 -22.53 -12.83 11.17
CA SER A 5 -22.36 -11.93 10.03
C SER A 5 -21.96 -10.48 10.36
N ALA A 6 -21.74 -10.13 11.63
CA ALA A 6 -21.18 -8.83 11.99
C ALA A 6 -19.76 -8.68 11.41
N VAL A 7 -19.50 -7.55 10.76
CA VAL A 7 -18.19 -7.21 10.21
C VAL A 7 -17.25 -6.84 11.35
N VAL A 8 -16.08 -7.49 11.41
CA VAL A 8 -15.00 -7.13 12.34
C VAL A 8 -14.17 -5.99 11.74
N PHE A 9 -13.77 -6.15 10.48
CA PHE A 9 -13.14 -5.12 9.65
C PHE A 9 -13.32 -5.47 8.17
N GLU A 10 -13.23 -4.47 7.31
CA GLU A 10 -13.33 -4.60 5.87
C GLU A 10 -11.95 -4.61 5.21
N ARG A 11 -11.87 -5.23 4.02
CA ARG A 11 -10.71 -5.11 3.15
C ARG A 11 -10.45 -3.63 2.85
N ASN A 12 -9.19 -3.25 2.90
CA ASN A 12 -8.67 -1.89 2.78
C ASN A 12 -8.91 -0.97 3.99
N ASP A 13 -9.44 -1.48 5.11
CA ASP A 13 -9.44 -0.71 6.36
C ASP A 13 -8.01 -0.42 6.84
N TYR A 14 -7.83 0.74 7.46
CA TYR A 14 -6.57 1.12 8.09
C TYR A 14 -6.45 0.65 9.54
N THR A 15 -7.48 -0.03 10.05
CA THR A 15 -7.39 -0.70 11.35
C THR A 15 -6.25 -1.71 11.33
N ASN A 16 -5.53 -1.82 12.44
CA ASN A 16 -4.35 -2.66 12.50
C ASN A 16 -4.24 -3.44 13.82
N SER A 17 -5.29 -3.49 14.63
CA SER A 17 -5.35 -4.35 15.81
C SER A 17 -5.29 -5.84 15.45
N LEU A 18 -4.77 -6.64 16.36
CA LEU A 18 -4.90 -8.09 16.36
C LEU A 18 -6.18 -8.47 17.11
N PHE A 19 -6.84 -9.54 16.68
CA PHE A 19 -7.99 -10.09 17.37
C PHE A 19 -7.73 -11.54 17.75
N VAL A 20 -8.01 -11.91 19.00
CA VAL A 20 -7.96 -13.30 19.50
C VAL A 20 -9.38 -13.81 19.70
N ILE A 21 -9.68 -15.01 19.21
CA ILE A 21 -11.01 -15.61 19.29
C ILE A 21 -11.14 -16.38 20.60
N LEU A 22 -11.80 -15.76 21.59
CA LEU A 22 -12.05 -16.37 22.89
C LEU A 22 -13.17 -17.43 22.81
N ASP A 23 -14.17 -17.18 21.96
CA ASP A 23 -15.28 -18.10 21.71
C ASP A 23 -15.90 -17.86 20.34
N GLY A 24 -16.49 -18.89 19.73
CA GLY A 24 -17.07 -18.83 18.39
C GLY A 24 -16.07 -19.00 17.24
N ALA A 25 -16.38 -18.42 16.08
CA ALA A 25 -15.54 -18.47 14.88
C ALA A 25 -15.77 -17.24 13.99
N VAL A 26 -14.77 -16.90 13.17
CA VAL A 26 -14.85 -15.85 12.14
C VAL A 26 -14.55 -16.45 10.76
N ALA A 27 -14.99 -15.75 9.71
CA ALA A 27 -14.68 -16.07 8.32
C ALA A 27 -13.86 -14.93 7.71
N VAL A 28 -12.71 -15.27 7.16
CA VAL A 28 -11.92 -14.38 6.29
C VAL A 28 -12.46 -14.53 4.88
N LEU A 29 -12.97 -13.45 4.31
CA LEU A 29 -13.47 -13.40 2.94
C LEU A 29 -12.31 -12.95 2.03
N VAL A 30 -11.82 -13.88 1.20
CA VAL A 30 -10.68 -13.62 0.28
C VAL A 30 -11.10 -12.69 -0.85
N ASP A 31 -12.32 -12.90 -1.34
CA ASP A 31 -12.97 -12.03 -2.31
C ASP A 31 -14.25 -11.45 -1.69
N PRO A 32 -14.35 -10.12 -1.49
CA PRO A 32 -15.58 -9.49 -0.99
C PRO A 32 -16.80 -9.75 -1.88
N SER A 33 -16.59 -10.00 -3.18
CA SER A 33 -17.65 -10.29 -4.15
C SER A 33 -18.05 -11.77 -4.21
N ASP A 34 -17.22 -12.66 -3.67
CA ASP A 34 -17.48 -14.11 -3.62
C ASP A 34 -17.36 -14.65 -2.18
N SER A 35 -18.50 -14.67 -1.49
CA SER A 35 -18.62 -15.19 -0.12
C SER A 35 -18.30 -16.68 0.04
N THR A 36 -18.18 -17.44 -1.05
CA THR A 36 -17.82 -18.86 -1.00
C THR A 36 -16.33 -19.07 -0.81
N ARG A 37 -15.50 -18.09 -1.22
CA ARG A 37 -14.04 -18.10 -1.02
C ARG A 37 -13.69 -17.57 0.36
N ARG A 38 -13.86 -18.42 1.37
CA ARG A 38 -13.64 -18.06 2.78
C ARG A 38 -12.78 -19.04 3.55
N VAL A 39 -11.99 -18.52 4.48
CA VAL A 39 -11.22 -19.30 5.45
C VAL A 39 -11.85 -19.14 6.83
N ILE A 40 -12.24 -20.25 7.46
CA ILE A 40 -12.86 -20.24 8.80
C ILE A 40 -11.79 -20.35 9.88
N ILE A 41 -11.82 -19.41 10.82
CA ILE A 41 -10.89 -19.37 11.95
C ILE A 41 -11.70 -19.60 13.22
N LYS A 42 -11.32 -20.63 13.97
CA LYS A 42 -12.03 -21.09 15.15
C LYS A 42 -11.39 -20.55 16.43
N LYS A 43 -12.15 -20.63 17.53
CA LYS A 43 -11.70 -20.42 18.91
C LYS A 43 -10.27 -20.91 19.16
N GLY A 44 -9.51 -20.11 19.92
CA GLY A 44 -8.11 -20.39 20.29
C GLY A 44 -7.09 -19.84 19.29
N ASN A 45 -7.52 -19.44 18.10
CA ASN A 45 -6.68 -18.78 17.10
C ASN A 45 -6.85 -17.25 17.16
N PHE A 46 -6.00 -16.54 16.43
CA PHE A 46 -6.06 -15.09 16.25
C PHE A 46 -6.16 -14.71 14.77
N PHE A 47 -6.39 -13.44 14.47
CA PHE A 47 -6.36 -12.89 13.13
C PHE A 47 -6.05 -11.39 13.13
N GLY A 48 -5.63 -10.87 11.97
CA GLY A 48 -5.28 -9.47 11.79
C GLY A 48 -3.79 -9.18 11.97
N GLU A 49 -2.99 -10.23 12.14
CA GLU A 49 -1.53 -10.21 12.24
C GLU A 49 -0.87 -9.63 10.98
N MET A 50 -1.49 -9.79 9.80
CA MET A 50 -1.00 -9.19 8.56
C MET A 50 -0.94 -7.67 8.62
N GLY A 51 -2.00 -7.04 9.13
CA GLY A 51 -2.02 -5.60 9.31
C GLY A 51 -0.86 -5.16 10.22
N LEU A 52 -0.58 -5.93 11.28
CA LEU A 52 0.56 -5.68 12.18
C LEU A 52 1.90 -5.78 11.48
N ILE A 53 2.14 -6.93 10.83
CA ILE A 53 3.44 -7.30 10.24
C ILE A 53 3.75 -6.44 9.03
N SER A 54 2.84 -6.45 8.05
CA SER A 54 3.05 -5.77 6.78
C SER A 54 2.94 -4.25 6.92
N GLY A 55 2.25 -3.77 7.97
CA GLY A 55 1.88 -2.35 8.14
C GLY A 55 0.92 -1.82 7.07
N ARG A 56 0.40 -2.71 6.22
CA ARG A 56 -0.55 -2.41 5.16
C ARG A 56 -1.98 -2.34 5.69
N ARG A 57 -2.86 -1.82 4.83
CA ARG A 57 -4.32 -1.91 5.03
C ARG A 57 -4.75 -3.39 5.11
N ARG A 58 -5.93 -3.67 5.67
CA ARG A 58 -6.49 -5.03 5.73
C ARG A 58 -6.56 -5.65 4.33
N ASN A 59 -5.93 -6.81 4.14
CA ASN A 59 -5.90 -7.52 2.85
C ASN A 59 -7.18 -8.31 2.54
N ALA A 60 -8.02 -8.55 3.55
CA ALA A 60 -9.28 -9.27 3.45
C ALA A 60 -10.34 -8.68 4.38
N THR A 61 -11.61 -9.00 4.11
CA THR A 61 -12.73 -8.68 5.02
C THR A 61 -12.90 -9.82 6.01
N VAL A 62 -13.11 -9.52 7.28
CA VAL A 62 -13.39 -10.54 8.30
C VAL A 62 -14.76 -10.30 8.92
N VAL A 63 -15.58 -11.34 8.92
CA VAL A 63 -16.93 -11.34 9.48
C VAL A 63 -17.08 -12.43 10.54
N ALA A 64 -17.96 -12.23 11.50
CA ALA A 64 -18.35 -13.28 12.45
C ALA A 64 -19.05 -14.43 11.68
N HIS A 65 -18.51 -15.64 11.75
CA HIS A 65 -19.11 -16.82 11.10
C HIS A 65 -20.31 -17.35 11.90
N GLN A 66 -20.24 -17.16 13.21
CA GLN A 66 -21.29 -17.42 14.20
C GLN A 66 -21.09 -16.41 15.33
N ARG A 67 -22.01 -16.34 16.30
CA ARG A 67 -21.83 -15.51 17.48
C ARG A 67 -20.46 -15.77 18.13
N CYS A 68 -19.67 -14.72 18.31
CA CYS A 68 -18.29 -14.85 18.76
C CYS A 68 -17.87 -13.77 19.77
N THR A 69 -16.86 -14.10 20.57
CA THR A 69 -16.24 -13.17 21.51
C THR A 69 -14.78 -13.00 21.12
N LEU A 70 -14.41 -11.76 20.80
CA LEU A 70 -13.07 -11.38 20.39
C LEU A 70 -12.40 -10.54 21.48
N LEU A 71 -11.11 -10.77 21.69
CA LEU A 71 -10.21 -9.87 22.41
C LEU A 71 -9.43 -9.05 21.38
N GLU A 72 -9.59 -7.73 21.39
CA GLU A 72 -8.81 -6.83 20.55
C GLU A 72 -7.52 -6.41 21.26
N ALA A 73 -6.37 -6.58 20.59
CA ALA A 73 -5.07 -6.16 21.05
C ALA A 73 -4.51 -5.04 20.14
N PRO A 74 -4.26 -3.83 20.68
CA PRO A 74 -3.77 -2.70 19.88
C PRO A 74 -2.39 -2.97 19.25
N ARG A 75 -2.15 -2.44 18.04
CA ARG A 75 -0.87 -2.60 17.32
C ARG A 75 0.35 -2.27 18.14
N ARG A 76 0.36 -1.09 18.78
CA ARG A 76 1.53 -0.62 19.56
C ARG A 76 1.94 -1.62 20.64
N LEU A 77 0.95 -2.28 21.28
CA LEU A 77 1.21 -3.32 22.27
C LEU A 77 1.78 -4.58 21.63
N MET A 78 1.17 -5.07 20.56
CA MET A 78 1.63 -6.30 19.89
C MET A 78 3.02 -6.14 19.26
N VAL A 79 3.32 -5.00 18.64
CA VAL A 79 4.66 -4.71 18.10
C VAL A 79 5.70 -4.78 19.21
N LYS A 80 5.47 -4.08 20.33
CA LYS A 80 6.36 -4.12 21.49
C LYS A 80 6.53 -5.53 22.04
N LEU A 81 5.47 -6.33 22.08
CA LEU A 81 5.54 -7.73 22.51
C LEU A 81 6.39 -8.57 21.56
N CYS A 82 6.25 -8.43 20.24
CA CYS A 82 7.09 -9.13 19.26
C CYS A 82 8.56 -8.73 19.35
N GLU A 83 8.85 -7.45 19.63
CA GLU A 83 10.21 -6.94 19.80
C GLU A 83 10.85 -7.46 21.10
N THR A 84 10.06 -7.69 22.14
CA THR A 84 10.56 -8.05 23.48
C THR A 84 10.54 -9.58 23.71
N VAL A 85 9.61 -10.31 23.09
CA VAL A 85 9.36 -11.73 23.37
C VAL A 85 9.49 -12.56 22.11
N ALA A 86 10.64 -13.22 21.95
CA ALA A 86 10.98 -14.00 20.75
C ALA A 86 9.95 -15.10 20.40
N SER A 87 9.38 -15.78 21.41
CA SER A 87 8.37 -16.82 21.18
C SER A 87 7.05 -16.26 20.64
N VAL A 88 6.66 -15.05 21.05
CA VAL A 88 5.48 -14.36 20.51
C VAL A 88 5.73 -13.98 19.06
N LYS A 89 6.92 -13.44 18.75
CA LYS A 89 7.31 -13.14 17.37
C LYS A 89 7.30 -14.40 16.50
N ALA A 90 7.91 -15.50 16.96
CA ALA A 90 7.94 -16.75 16.21
C ALA A 90 6.54 -17.31 15.95
N ALA A 91 5.65 -17.31 16.94
CA ALA A 91 4.26 -17.74 16.78
C ALA A 91 3.48 -16.83 15.81
N MET A 92 3.69 -15.52 15.88
CA MET A 92 3.06 -14.56 14.96
C MET A 92 3.58 -14.72 13.53
N ASP A 93 4.89 -14.89 13.35
CA ASP A 93 5.51 -15.09 12.05
C ASP A 93 5.04 -16.41 11.42
N HIS A 94 4.95 -17.48 12.22
CA HIS A 94 4.48 -18.79 11.75
C HIS A 94 3.01 -18.76 11.28
N GLU A 95 2.10 -18.28 12.14
CA GLU A 95 0.68 -18.18 11.75
C GLU A 95 0.46 -17.24 10.57
N ALA A 96 1.27 -16.19 10.48
CA ALA A 96 1.30 -15.29 9.36
C ALA A 96 1.65 -16.03 8.05
N VAL A 97 2.72 -16.83 8.06
CA VAL A 97 3.13 -17.62 6.90
C VAL A 97 2.03 -18.61 6.49
N VAL A 98 1.50 -19.38 7.44
CA VAL A 98 0.44 -20.37 7.18
C VAL A 98 -0.77 -19.71 6.52
N ARG A 99 -1.20 -18.57 7.06
CA ARG A 99 -2.38 -17.87 6.57
C ARG A 99 -2.18 -17.24 5.21
N GLU A 100 -1.03 -16.64 4.97
CA GLU A 100 -0.71 -16.03 3.68
C GLU A 100 -0.66 -17.10 2.59
N MET A 101 -0.02 -18.25 2.86
CA MET A 101 -0.04 -19.39 1.95
C MET A 101 -1.48 -19.89 1.71
N GLN A 102 -2.27 -20.09 2.76
CA GLN A 102 -3.65 -20.56 2.62
C GLN A 102 -4.50 -19.57 1.83
N THR A 103 -4.39 -18.28 2.11
CA THR A 103 -5.21 -17.23 1.49
C THR A 103 -4.83 -17.02 0.03
N HIS A 104 -3.53 -17.00 -0.29
CA HIS A 104 -3.04 -16.54 -1.59
C HIS A 104 -2.61 -17.65 -2.54
N ILE A 105 -2.27 -18.85 -2.04
CA ILE A 105 -1.92 -20.00 -2.87
C ILE A 105 -3.15 -20.86 -3.12
N ALA A 106 -3.80 -21.36 -2.05
CA ALA A 106 -4.95 -22.25 -2.20
C ALA A 106 -5.90 -22.22 -0.98
N PRO A 107 -6.98 -21.40 -1.02
CA PRO A 107 -7.93 -21.24 0.09
C PRO A 107 -8.64 -22.53 0.52
N ASN A 108 -8.76 -23.49 -0.40
CA ASN A 108 -9.48 -24.75 -0.17
C ASN A 108 -8.58 -25.87 0.36
N VAL A 109 -7.27 -25.64 0.51
CA VAL A 109 -6.35 -26.61 1.08
C VAL A 109 -6.33 -26.46 2.61
N SER A 110 -6.18 -27.60 3.30
CA SER A 110 -6.22 -27.63 4.75
C SER A 110 -5.05 -26.85 5.38
N ARG A 111 -5.31 -26.29 6.55
CA ARG A 111 -4.30 -25.52 7.30
C ARG A 111 -3.11 -26.40 7.68
N GLU A 112 -3.33 -27.68 7.96
CA GLU A 112 -2.30 -28.63 8.40
C GLU A 112 -1.22 -28.84 7.34
N ILE A 113 -1.59 -28.85 6.06
CA ILE A 113 -0.63 -28.96 4.96
C ILE A 113 0.25 -27.71 4.90
N PHE A 114 -0.35 -26.52 4.99
CA PHE A 114 0.41 -25.26 5.00
C PHE A 114 1.24 -25.07 6.27
N ALA A 115 0.81 -25.61 7.42
CA ALA A 115 1.61 -25.61 8.63
C ALA A 115 2.94 -26.36 8.43
N GLY A 116 2.90 -27.52 7.77
CA GLY A 116 4.11 -28.27 7.42
C GLY A 116 5.03 -27.51 6.45
N LEU A 117 4.48 -26.81 5.46
CA LEU A 117 5.26 -25.94 4.58
C LEU A 117 5.85 -24.73 5.32
N ALA A 118 5.10 -24.16 6.28
CA ALA A 118 5.52 -23.00 7.05
C ALA A 118 6.68 -23.31 7.99
N ASP A 119 6.76 -24.53 8.51
CA ASP A 119 7.87 -24.98 9.38
C ASP A 119 9.23 -24.96 8.67
N GLU A 120 9.23 -25.16 7.35
CA GLU A 120 10.43 -25.17 6.49
C GLU A 120 10.61 -23.86 5.69
N ALA A 121 9.67 -22.92 5.78
CA ALA A 121 9.72 -21.66 5.02
C ALA A 121 10.68 -20.65 5.67
N GLU A 122 11.36 -19.87 4.84
CA GLU A 122 12.31 -18.86 5.30
C GLU A 122 11.76 -17.45 5.04
N ILE A 123 11.82 -16.58 6.06
CA ILE A 123 11.53 -15.15 5.88
C ILE A 123 12.85 -14.46 5.50
N VAL A 124 12.93 -13.99 4.26
CA VAL A 124 14.13 -13.36 3.70
C VAL A 124 13.88 -11.87 3.49
N ALA A 125 14.77 -11.03 4.02
CA ALA A 125 14.73 -9.58 3.85
C ALA A 125 15.56 -9.14 2.62
N TYR A 126 14.99 -8.23 1.83
CA TYR A 126 15.63 -7.66 0.65
C TYR A 126 15.59 -6.14 0.75
N PRO A 127 16.76 -5.45 0.85
CA PRO A 127 16.77 -3.99 0.81
C PRO A 127 16.35 -3.49 -0.58
N ALA A 128 15.89 -2.24 -0.66
CA ALA A 128 15.53 -1.62 -1.94
C ALA A 128 16.65 -1.79 -2.98
N GLY A 129 16.27 -2.18 -4.21
CA GLY A 129 17.17 -2.47 -5.32
C GLY A 129 17.78 -3.87 -5.34
N ALA A 130 17.66 -4.66 -4.27
CA ALA A 130 18.16 -6.03 -4.23
C ALA A 130 17.39 -6.96 -5.18
N THR A 131 18.10 -7.87 -5.82
CA THR A 131 17.52 -8.88 -6.73
C THR A 131 17.14 -10.13 -5.96
N LEU A 132 15.89 -10.58 -6.08
CA LEU A 132 15.42 -11.85 -5.52
C LEU A 132 15.95 -13.02 -6.36
N PHE A 133 15.77 -12.95 -7.67
CA PHE A 133 16.34 -13.87 -8.66
C PHE A 133 16.38 -13.19 -10.04
N ARG A 134 17.20 -13.71 -10.95
CA ARG A 134 17.35 -13.19 -12.32
C ARG A 134 16.71 -14.08 -13.36
N GLU A 135 16.30 -13.47 -14.48
CA GLU A 135 15.94 -14.20 -15.69
C GLU A 135 17.04 -15.19 -16.08
N GLY A 136 16.65 -16.41 -16.44
CA GLY A 136 17.56 -17.49 -16.85
C GLY A 136 18.17 -18.29 -15.71
N GLU A 137 18.02 -17.89 -14.45
CA GLU A 137 18.42 -18.71 -13.30
C GLU A 137 17.50 -19.92 -13.13
N LYS A 138 17.95 -20.97 -12.41
CA LYS A 138 17.10 -22.13 -12.11
C LYS A 138 15.98 -21.74 -11.13
N GLY A 139 14.77 -22.22 -11.37
CA GLY A 139 13.67 -22.13 -10.40
C GLY A 139 13.85 -23.09 -9.24
N ASP A 140 14.20 -22.58 -8.06
CA ASP A 140 14.45 -23.37 -6.84
C ASP A 140 13.41 -23.14 -5.73
N ALA A 141 12.67 -22.04 -5.80
CA ALA A 141 11.75 -21.60 -4.75
C ALA A 141 10.62 -20.71 -5.29
N LEU A 142 9.52 -20.66 -4.54
CA LEU A 142 8.46 -19.67 -4.65
C LEU A 142 8.69 -18.58 -3.61
N TYR A 143 8.40 -17.32 -3.95
CA TYR A 143 8.53 -16.18 -3.05
C TYR A 143 7.18 -15.52 -2.86
N LEU A 144 6.59 -15.63 -1.66
CA LEU A 144 5.35 -14.94 -1.30
C LEU A 144 5.69 -13.64 -0.57
N MET A 145 5.30 -12.51 -1.14
CA MET A 145 5.66 -11.20 -0.59
C MET A 145 4.90 -10.96 0.72
N ARG A 146 5.65 -10.66 1.78
CA ARG A 146 5.13 -10.40 3.13
C ARG A 146 5.07 -8.91 3.44
N LYS A 147 6.04 -8.16 2.93
CA LYS A 147 6.18 -6.70 3.10
C LYS A 147 6.86 -6.12 1.87
N GLY A 148 6.54 -4.87 1.55
CA GLY A 148 7.13 -4.14 0.44
C GLY A 148 6.55 -4.53 -0.93
N SER A 149 7.30 -4.20 -1.97
CA SER A 149 6.96 -4.43 -3.38
C SER A 149 8.21 -4.71 -4.22
N VAL A 150 8.04 -5.54 -5.24
CA VAL A 150 9.07 -5.94 -6.20
C VAL A 150 8.61 -5.61 -7.62
N SER A 151 9.55 -5.25 -8.50
CA SER A 151 9.33 -5.17 -9.94
C SER A 151 9.65 -6.50 -10.59
N ILE A 152 8.91 -6.85 -11.66
CA ILE A 152 9.17 -7.99 -12.53
C ILE A 152 9.58 -7.44 -13.89
N SER A 153 10.80 -7.72 -14.33
CA SER A 153 11.36 -7.21 -15.58
C SER A 153 11.95 -8.32 -16.44
N ARG A 154 11.98 -8.11 -17.75
CA ARG A 154 12.58 -9.05 -18.71
C ARG A 154 13.48 -8.32 -19.68
N ARG A 155 14.58 -8.95 -20.08
CA ARG A 155 15.47 -8.37 -21.09
C ARG A 155 14.94 -8.66 -22.50
N ILE A 156 14.56 -7.60 -23.23
CA ILE A 156 14.11 -7.68 -24.63
C ILE A 156 15.15 -6.94 -25.48
N GLY A 157 15.93 -7.70 -26.24
CA GLY A 157 17.09 -7.17 -26.96
C GLY A 157 18.14 -6.61 -25.99
N THR A 158 18.37 -5.30 -26.05
CA THR A 158 19.31 -4.57 -25.20
C THR A 158 18.66 -3.84 -24.02
N ARG A 159 17.32 -3.75 -23.97
CA ARG A 159 16.59 -3.04 -22.91
C ARG A 159 16.04 -4.02 -21.89
N GLU A 160 15.98 -3.56 -20.64
CA GLU A 160 15.20 -4.20 -19.58
C GLU A 160 13.80 -3.58 -19.59
N VAL A 161 12.77 -4.41 -19.73
CA VAL A 161 11.37 -4.01 -19.87
C VAL A 161 10.63 -4.44 -18.61
N THR A 162 9.99 -3.50 -17.91
CA THR A 162 9.21 -3.80 -16.71
C THR A 162 7.86 -4.38 -17.11
N LEU A 163 7.63 -5.64 -16.77
CA LEU A 163 6.43 -6.38 -17.15
C LEU A 163 5.27 -6.15 -16.18
N SER A 164 5.57 -6.13 -14.89
CA SER A 164 4.60 -6.06 -13.81
C SER A 164 5.32 -5.69 -12.49
N TYR A 165 4.58 -5.59 -11.41
CA TYR A 165 5.09 -5.48 -10.04
C TYR A 165 4.25 -6.37 -9.12
N ALA A 166 4.85 -6.89 -8.05
CA ALA A 166 4.16 -7.65 -7.02
C ALA A 166 4.35 -6.98 -5.65
N ARG A 167 3.35 -7.06 -4.80
CA ARG A 167 3.34 -6.47 -3.44
C ARG A 167 2.97 -7.52 -2.41
N ALA A 168 3.02 -7.17 -1.13
CA ALA A 168 2.59 -8.07 -0.07
C ALA A 168 1.22 -8.72 -0.35
N GLY A 169 1.12 -10.05 -0.12
CA GLY A 169 -0.02 -10.89 -0.49
C GLY A 169 0.06 -11.48 -1.91
N HIS A 170 0.99 -11.04 -2.76
CA HIS A 170 1.26 -11.64 -4.07
C HIS A 170 2.51 -12.50 -4.02
N TYR A 171 2.58 -13.54 -4.82
CA TYR A 171 3.79 -14.37 -4.94
C TYR A 171 4.43 -14.30 -6.33
N VAL A 172 5.70 -14.66 -6.43
CA VAL A 172 6.46 -14.74 -7.68
C VAL A 172 7.33 -15.99 -7.72
N GLY A 173 7.64 -16.45 -8.93
CA GLY A 173 8.58 -17.55 -9.17
C GLY A 173 7.91 -18.90 -9.47
N GLU A 174 6.59 -18.99 -9.42
CA GLU A 174 5.80 -20.17 -9.76
C GLU A 174 6.02 -20.61 -11.20
N MET A 175 6.23 -19.67 -12.14
CA MET A 175 6.34 -20.00 -13.57
C MET A 175 7.47 -21.00 -13.83
N ALA A 176 8.62 -20.81 -13.18
CA ALA A 176 9.78 -21.71 -13.33
C ALA A 176 9.55 -23.07 -12.67
N LEU A 177 8.76 -23.11 -11.59
CA LEU A 177 8.42 -24.36 -10.89
C LEU A 177 7.37 -25.18 -11.66
N LEU A 178 6.41 -24.54 -12.32
CA LEU A 178 5.34 -25.22 -13.07
C LEU A 178 5.77 -25.66 -14.47
N SER A 179 6.61 -24.87 -15.14
CA SER A 179 7.04 -25.16 -16.51
C SER A 179 8.33 -25.98 -16.60
N ASP A 180 9.02 -26.18 -15.47
CA ASP A 180 10.39 -26.73 -15.41
C ASP A 180 11.39 -25.99 -16.31
N MET A 181 11.11 -24.72 -16.62
CA MET A 181 11.99 -23.82 -17.36
C MET A 181 12.75 -22.89 -16.41
N PRO A 182 13.86 -22.28 -16.85
CA PRO A 182 14.52 -21.22 -16.10
C PRO A 182 13.57 -20.05 -15.78
N ARG A 183 13.93 -19.22 -14.79
CA ARG A 183 13.19 -18.00 -14.42
C ARG A 183 12.91 -17.17 -15.67
N SER A 184 11.64 -16.86 -15.90
CA SER A 184 11.14 -16.14 -17.08
C SER A 184 11.41 -14.63 -17.04
N ALA A 185 11.77 -14.10 -15.87
CA ALA A 185 11.96 -12.68 -15.61
C ALA A 185 12.91 -12.48 -14.41
N THR A 186 13.49 -11.29 -14.31
CA THR A 186 14.20 -10.80 -13.14
C THR A 186 13.22 -10.18 -12.16
N VAL A 187 13.41 -10.42 -10.87
CA VAL A 187 12.60 -9.81 -9.81
C VAL A 187 13.50 -8.99 -8.88
N ARG A 188 13.14 -7.72 -8.66
CA ARG A 188 13.92 -6.78 -7.86
C ARG A 188 13.06 -6.04 -6.85
N ALA A 189 13.54 -5.92 -5.62
CA ALA A 189 12.92 -5.08 -4.60
C ALA A 189 12.87 -3.61 -5.07
N VAL A 190 11.67 -3.02 -5.09
CA VAL A 190 11.48 -1.58 -5.37
C VAL A 190 11.71 -0.77 -4.09
N VAL A 191 11.31 -1.35 -2.96
CA VAL A 191 11.45 -0.81 -1.61
C VAL A 191 12.00 -1.91 -0.70
N ASP A 192 12.24 -1.62 0.57
CA ASP A 192 12.59 -2.66 1.53
C ASP A 192 11.47 -3.71 1.64
N CYS A 193 11.81 -4.96 1.35
CA CYS A 193 10.88 -6.07 1.26
C CYS A 193 11.21 -7.20 2.23
N GLU A 194 10.18 -7.95 2.59
CA GLU A 194 10.32 -9.29 3.16
C GLU A 194 9.53 -10.26 2.28
N ALA A 195 10.12 -11.40 1.96
CA ALA A 195 9.46 -12.48 1.24
C ALA A 195 9.55 -13.78 2.05
N ILE A 196 8.46 -14.54 2.02
CA ILE A 196 8.42 -15.92 2.49
C ILE A 196 8.92 -16.79 1.34
N ARG A 197 10.13 -17.33 1.47
CA ARG A 197 10.74 -18.26 0.53
C ARG A 197 10.27 -19.67 0.86
N ILE A 198 9.59 -20.29 -0.11
CA ILE A 198 9.04 -21.64 -0.02
C ILE A 198 9.85 -22.53 -0.97
N ASP A 199 10.37 -23.64 -0.45
CA ASP A 199 11.14 -24.59 -1.24
C ASP A 199 10.35 -25.10 -2.46
N GLY A 200 11.02 -25.14 -3.61
CA GLY A 200 10.38 -25.47 -4.89
C GLY A 200 9.93 -26.93 -4.99
N GLU A 201 10.66 -27.87 -4.40
CA GLU A 201 10.28 -29.29 -4.41
C GLU A 201 9.08 -29.53 -3.49
N ARG A 202 9.06 -28.90 -2.31
CA ARG A 202 7.88 -28.92 -1.41
C ARG A 202 6.65 -28.30 -2.07
N PHE A 203 6.82 -27.17 -2.75
CA PHE A 203 5.74 -26.54 -3.49
C PHE A 203 5.22 -27.44 -4.63
N LYS A 204 6.11 -28.11 -5.36
CA LYS A 204 5.75 -29.08 -6.39
C LYS A 204 4.95 -30.26 -5.83
N VAL A 205 5.34 -30.78 -4.66
CA VAL A 205 4.57 -31.83 -3.97
C VAL A 205 3.17 -31.31 -3.59
N LEU A 206 3.06 -30.10 -3.04
CA LEU A 206 1.78 -29.49 -2.68
C LEU A 206 0.81 -29.44 -3.88
N ILE A 207 1.27 -28.95 -5.04
CA ILE A 207 0.44 -28.85 -6.24
C ILE A 207 0.14 -30.22 -6.86
N ALA A 208 1.05 -31.19 -6.76
CA ALA A 208 0.83 -32.54 -7.28
C ALA A 208 -0.23 -33.31 -6.47
N GLU A 209 -0.28 -33.09 -5.16
CA GLU A 209 -1.20 -33.78 -4.25
C GLU A 209 -2.56 -33.08 -4.09
N ASN A 210 -2.69 -31.83 -4.52
CA ASN A 210 -3.90 -31.02 -4.31
C ASN A 210 -4.41 -30.37 -5.60
N ASP A 211 -5.43 -30.98 -6.22
CA ASP A 211 -6.05 -30.48 -7.47
C ASP A 211 -6.54 -29.03 -7.36
N SER A 212 -7.10 -28.63 -6.22
CA SER A 212 -7.55 -27.25 -6.03
C SER A 212 -6.38 -26.27 -5.99
N ALA A 213 -5.23 -26.64 -5.43
CA ALA A 213 -4.04 -25.79 -5.43
C ALA A 213 -3.45 -25.70 -6.83
N ARG A 214 -3.33 -26.84 -7.52
CA ARG A 214 -2.89 -26.90 -8.90
C ARG A 214 -3.72 -26.01 -9.82
N ALA A 215 -5.04 -26.12 -9.77
CA ALA A 215 -5.93 -25.32 -10.59
C ALA A 215 -5.82 -23.81 -10.31
N ALA A 216 -5.66 -23.41 -9.04
CA ALA A 216 -5.47 -22.02 -8.65
C ALA A 216 -4.16 -21.45 -9.21
N VAL A 217 -3.06 -22.19 -9.04
CA VAL A 217 -1.73 -21.76 -9.49
C VAL A 217 -1.61 -21.78 -11.02
N GLU A 218 -2.19 -22.77 -11.70
CA GLU A 218 -2.28 -22.82 -13.17
C GLU A 218 -3.12 -21.66 -13.74
N GLY A 219 -4.15 -21.22 -13.02
CA GLY A 219 -4.92 -20.01 -13.36
C GLY A 219 -4.03 -18.78 -13.42
N ILE A 220 -3.31 -18.51 -12.32
CA ILE A 220 -2.38 -17.38 -12.20
C ILE A 220 -1.26 -17.47 -13.23
N PHE A 221 -0.73 -18.67 -13.48
CA PHE A 221 0.28 -18.90 -14.51
C PHE A 221 -0.21 -18.45 -15.90
N ARG A 222 -1.43 -18.83 -16.30
CA ARG A 222 -2.00 -18.44 -17.60
C ARG A 222 -2.20 -16.92 -17.72
N GLU A 223 -2.71 -16.29 -16.67
CA GLU A 223 -2.89 -14.84 -16.62
C GLU A 223 -1.55 -14.11 -16.80
N ARG A 224 -0.49 -14.58 -16.13
CA ARG A 224 0.86 -14.01 -16.23
C ARG A 224 1.50 -14.20 -17.59
N VAL A 225 1.33 -15.37 -18.21
CA VAL A 225 1.81 -15.59 -19.59
C VAL A 225 1.16 -14.58 -20.54
N ALA A 226 -0.17 -14.42 -20.49
CA ALA A 226 -0.89 -13.47 -21.32
C ALA A 226 -0.47 -12.01 -21.06
N ALA A 227 -0.34 -11.62 -19.80
CA ALA A 227 0.09 -10.28 -19.41
C ALA A 227 1.52 -9.95 -19.88
N ASN A 228 2.46 -10.89 -19.70
CA ASN A 228 3.84 -10.74 -20.12
C ASN A 228 3.97 -10.61 -21.65
N GLU A 229 3.16 -11.36 -22.41
CA GLU A 229 3.12 -11.23 -23.87
C GLU A 229 2.56 -9.88 -24.32
N LYS A 230 1.53 -9.37 -23.64
CA LYS A 230 0.95 -8.06 -23.96
C LYS A 230 1.96 -6.93 -23.68
N MET A 231 2.56 -6.93 -22.50
CA MET A 231 3.49 -5.88 -22.05
C MET A 231 4.77 -5.87 -22.88
N SER A 232 5.27 -7.04 -23.28
CA SER A 232 6.45 -7.13 -24.16
C SER A 232 6.26 -6.50 -25.55
N ARG A 233 5.01 -6.24 -25.97
CA ARG A 233 4.67 -5.58 -27.24
C ARG A 233 4.41 -4.08 -27.10
N HIS A 234 4.22 -3.57 -25.88
CA HIS A 234 3.83 -2.18 -25.62
C HIS A 234 4.92 -1.47 -24.80
N GLU A 235 6.02 -1.10 -25.47
CA GLU A 235 7.17 -0.44 -24.84
C GLU A 235 6.76 0.81 -24.04
N SER A 236 5.81 1.60 -24.54
CA SER A 236 5.32 2.80 -23.86
C SER A 236 4.64 2.51 -22.51
N GLU A 237 3.91 1.40 -22.39
CA GLU A 237 3.24 1.03 -21.13
C GLU A 237 4.27 0.59 -20.08
N SER A 238 5.30 -0.15 -20.50
CA SER A 238 6.43 -0.53 -19.65
C SER A 238 7.20 0.70 -19.14
N ASP A 239 7.53 1.63 -20.03
CA ASP A 239 8.29 2.84 -19.65
C ASP A 239 7.47 3.71 -18.66
N VAL A 240 6.15 3.79 -18.82
CA VAL A 240 5.26 4.45 -17.85
C VAL A 240 5.25 3.71 -16.50
N LEU A 241 5.15 2.37 -16.50
CA LEU A 241 5.19 1.59 -15.27
C LEU A 241 6.53 1.76 -14.53
N GLU A 242 7.64 1.68 -15.26
CA GLU A 242 8.97 1.93 -14.72
C GLU A 242 9.08 3.34 -14.10
N PHE A 243 8.58 4.35 -14.82
CA PHE A 243 8.48 5.70 -14.30
C PHE A 243 7.72 5.75 -12.97
N LEU A 244 6.50 5.18 -12.90
CA LEU A 244 5.70 5.18 -11.67
C LEU A 244 6.43 4.48 -10.50
N LEU A 245 7.05 3.32 -10.75
CA LEU A 245 7.80 2.59 -9.73
C LEU A 245 9.02 3.38 -9.26
N SER A 246 9.77 4.00 -10.17
CA SER A 246 10.92 4.87 -9.86
C SER A 246 10.51 6.06 -9.00
N GLN A 247 9.29 6.54 -9.22
CA GLN A 247 8.70 7.61 -8.44
C GLN A 247 8.03 7.09 -7.18
N GLY A 248 8.30 5.89 -6.65
CA GLY A 248 7.79 5.43 -5.35
C GLY A 248 6.27 5.30 -5.27
N VAL A 249 5.58 5.14 -6.41
CA VAL A 249 4.11 4.99 -6.46
C VAL A 249 3.65 3.74 -5.72
N SER A 250 4.48 2.69 -5.66
CA SER A 250 4.16 1.43 -4.98
C SER A 250 3.96 1.56 -3.46
N GLU A 251 4.45 2.64 -2.85
CA GLU A 251 4.29 2.93 -1.42
C GLU A 251 3.16 3.91 -1.13
N ALA A 252 2.66 4.59 -2.15
CA ALA A 252 1.56 5.54 -2.01
C ALA A 252 0.28 4.79 -1.66
N THR A 253 -0.57 5.39 -0.86
CA THR A 253 -1.95 4.90 -0.74
C THR A 253 -2.90 5.68 -1.64
N ASP A 254 -2.52 6.92 -1.94
CA ASP A 254 -3.24 7.83 -2.80
C ASP A 254 -2.27 8.87 -3.35
N ILE A 255 -2.18 8.99 -4.67
CA ILE A 255 -1.31 9.93 -5.36
C ILE A 255 -2.13 10.94 -6.17
N LEU A 256 -1.70 12.21 -6.14
CA LEU A 256 -2.22 13.22 -7.05
C LEU A 256 -1.51 13.06 -8.39
N VAL A 257 -2.27 12.91 -9.45
CA VAL A 257 -1.81 12.80 -10.84
C VAL A 257 -2.48 13.89 -11.65
N ILE A 258 -1.74 14.49 -12.57
CA ILE A 258 -2.26 15.46 -13.53
C ILE A 258 -2.03 14.90 -14.94
N ASP A 259 -3.11 14.78 -15.71
CA ASP A 259 -3.04 14.50 -17.14
C ASP A 259 -2.70 15.80 -17.89
N GLU A 260 -1.46 15.90 -18.37
CA GLU A 260 -0.96 17.07 -19.09
C GLU A 260 -1.68 17.30 -20.42
N SER A 261 -2.33 16.27 -21.00
CA SER A 261 -3.13 16.45 -22.22
C SER A 261 -4.44 17.21 -21.98
N LEU A 262 -4.89 17.26 -20.72
CA LEU A 262 -6.11 17.97 -20.30
C LEU A 262 -5.80 19.23 -19.47
N CYS A 263 -4.59 19.35 -18.92
CA CYS A 263 -4.22 20.43 -18.04
C CYS A 263 -3.98 21.73 -18.82
N THR A 264 -4.59 22.84 -18.37
CA THR A 264 -4.42 24.17 -18.98
C THR A 264 -3.45 25.08 -18.23
N GLY A 265 -2.85 24.60 -17.13
CA GLY A 265 -1.92 25.39 -16.31
C GLY A 265 -2.58 26.57 -15.58
N CYS A 266 -3.89 26.49 -15.28
CA CYS A 266 -4.65 27.61 -14.69
C CYS A 266 -4.47 27.81 -13.17
N ASP A 267 -3.67 26.98 -12.50
CA ASP A 267 -3.38 27.01 -11.04
C ASP A 267 -4.60 26.94 -10.10
N ASN A 268 -5.79 26.61 -10.61
CA ASN A 268 -6.98 26.46 -9.78
C ASN A 268 -6.83 25.37 -8.70
N CYS A 269 -6.02 24.35 -8.94
CA CYS A 269 -5.76 23.29 -7.97
C CYS A 269 -5.01 23.82 -6.73
N GLU A 270 -3.99 24.67 -6.94
CA GLU A 270 -3.22 25.31 -5.87
C GLU A 270 -4.01 26.42 -5.20
N ALA A 271 -4.66 27.29 -5.98
CA ALA A 271 -5.45 28.40 -5.45
C ALA A 271 -6.60 27.90 -4.55
N ALA A 272 -7.30 26.83 -4.97
CA ALA A 272 -8.34 26.21 -4.16
C ALA A 272 -7.78 25.52 -2.92
N CYS A 273 -6.63 24.86 -3.02
CA CYS A 273 -5.94 24.26 -1.88
C CYS A 273 -5.58 25.33 -0.84
N ALA A 274 -4.93 26.42 -1.25
CA ALA A 274 -4.59 27.53 -0.38
C ALA A 274 -5.85 28.17 0.24
N ALA A 275 -6.89 28.45 -0.54
CA ALA A 275 -8.14 29.02 -0.03
C ALA A 275 -8.78 28.14 1.05
N THR A 276 -8.67 26.82 0.91
CA THR A 276 -9.15 25.82 1.86
C THR A 276 -8.31 25.76 3.13
N HIS A 277 -6.98 25.91 3.00
CA HIS A 277 -6.02 25.74 4.08
C HIS A 277 -5.35 27.06 4.48
N HIS A 278 -6.16 28.06 4.83
CA HIS A 278 -5.72 29.33 5.42
C HIS A 278 -4.68 30.11 4.59
N GLY A 279 -4.75 30.01 3.27
CA GLY A 279 -3.85 30.67 2.34
C GLY A 279 -2.51 29.95 2.16
N ILE A 280 -2.37 28.69 2.58
CA ILE A 280 -1.17 27.88 2.40
C ILE A 280 -1.53 26.72 1.47
N ALA A 281 -1.02 26.75 0.23
CA ALA A 281 -1.14 25.61 -0.67
C ALA A 281 -0.33 24.44 -0.09
N ARG A 282 -0.89 23.23 -0.17
CA ARG A 282 -0.29 21.99 0.34
C ARG A 282 0.09 21.03 -0.79
N LEU A 283 0.20 21.58 -1.99
CA LEU A 283 0.71 20.97 -3.20
C LEU A 283 1.40 22.05 -4.04
N ASP A 284 2.26 21.64 -4.96
CA ASP A 284 2.84 22.47 -6.02
C ASP A 284 2.57 21.76 -7.35
N ARG A 285 1.86 22.43 -8.27
CA ARG A 285 1.40 21.87 -9.55
C ARG A 285 2.53 21.78 -10.57
N GLU A 286 3.52 22.67 -10.51
CA GLU A 286 4.60 22.70 -11.49
C GLU A 286 5.77 21.82 -11.07
N ALA A 287 6.01 21.73 -9.77
CA ALA A 287 7.07 20.89 -9.23
C ALA A 287 6.68 19.41 -9.28
N GLY A 288 7.61 18.58 -9.71
CA GLY A 288 7.45 17.13 -9.73
C GLY A 288 7.87 16.56 -11.08
N PRO A 289 7.99 15.24 -11.17
CA PRO A 289 8.38 14.59 -12.41
C PRO A 289 7.19 14.42 -13.36
N SER A 290 7.46 14.54 -14.66
CA SER A 290 6.52 14.18 -15.73
C SER A 290 7.10 13.07 -16.61
N PHE A 291 6.23 12.19 -17.10
CA PHE A 291 6.57 11.22 -18.14
C PHE A 291 5.35 10.95 -19.03
N ALA A 292 5.55 10.96 -20.35
CA ALA A 292 4.45 10.99 -21.32
C ALA A 292 3.47 12.13 -20.98
N ASN A 293 2.17 11.84 -20.80
CA ASN A 293 1.16 12.82 -20.40
C ASN A 293 0.89 12.83 -18.89
N LEU A 294 1.67 12.10 -18.09
CA LEU A 294 1.45 11.96 -16.65
C LEU A 294 2.42 12.86 -15.90
N HIS A 295 1.87 13.82 -15.16
CA HIS A 295 2.60 14.63 -14.20
C HIS A 295 2.26 14.21 -12.77
N LEU A 296 3.29 14.01 -11.94
CA LEU A 296 3.16 13.71 -10.52
C LEU A 296 3.54 14.95 -9.70
N PRO A 297 2.60 15.87 -9.44
CA PRO A 297 2.91 17.10 -8.71
C PRO A 297 3.40 16.81 -7.29
N THR A 298 4.16 17.76 -6.74
CA THR A 298 4.67 17.68 -5.37
C THR A 298 3.50 17.79 -4.40
N SER A 299 3.04 16.64 -3.92
CA SER A 299 1.87 16.53 -3.05
C SER A 299 1.93 15.25 -2.24
N CYS A 300 1.44 15.29 -0.99
CA CYS A 300 1.51 14.14 -0.09
C CYS A 300 0.82 12.90 -0.70
N ARG A 301 1.50 11.76 -0.57
CA ARG A 301 1.10 10.45 -1.12
C ARG A 301 0.39 9.54 -0.12
N HIS A 302 0.23 10.03 1.11
CA HIS A 302 -0.39 9.33 2.24
C HIS A 302 0.18 7.92 2.49
N CYS A 303 1.47 7.77 2.17
CA CYS A 303 2.26 6.54 2.07
C CYS A 303 1.84 5.48 3.06
N GLU A 304 1.75 4.23 2.64
CA GLU A 304 1.30 3.11 3.48
C GLU A 304 2.11 3.02 4.78
N HIS A 305 3.41 3.26 4.67
CA HIS A 305 4.34 3.50 5.76
C HIS A 305 4.75 4.99 5.79
N PRO A 306 4.09 5.84 6.59
CA PRO A 306 4.41 7.26 6.62
C PRO A 306 5.76 7.50 7.31
N TYR A 307 6.81 7.76 6.52
CA TYR A 307 8.11 8.15 7.04
C TYR A 307 8.05 9.35 8.00
N CYS A 308 7.11 10.27 7.73
CA CYS A 308 6.88 11.46 8.54
C CYS A 308 6.32 11.15 9.94
N MET A 309 5.71 9.99 10.17
CA MET A 309 5.16 9.61 11.48
C MET A 309 6.21 8.98 12.41
N ILE A 310 7.31 8.44 11.87
CA ILE A 310 8.27 7.61 12.64
C ILE A 310 8.90 8.42 13.78
N ASP A 311 9.30 9.67 13.51
CA ASP A 311 10.05 10.51 14.45
C ASP A 311 9.35 11.84 14.73
N CYS A 312 8.04 11.82 14.99
CA CYS A 312 7.29 12.99 15.43
C CYS A 312 7.27 13.06 16.97
N PRO A 313 8.09 13.90 17.64
CA PRO A 313 8.17 13.91 19.11
C PRO A 313 6.85 14.17 19.83
N PRO A 314 5.97 15.11 19.38
CA PRO A 314 4.67 15.30 20.02
C PRO A 314 3.59 14.31 19.55
N ASP A 315 3.93 13.31 18.71
CA ASP A 315 2.95 12.39 18.09
C ASP A 315 1.82 13.16 17.36
N ALA A 316 2.17 14.28 16.72
CA ALA A 316 1.22 15.19 16.06
C ALA A 316 0.78 14.74 14.66
N ILE A 317 1.49 13.78 14.04
CA ILE A 317 1.12 13.24 12.73
C ILE A 317 0.36 11.94 12.94
N LYS A 318 -0.89 11.91 12.50
CA LYS A 318 -1.82 10.78 12.67
C LYS A 318 -2.27 10.23 11.34
N ARG A 319 -2.83 9.03 11.35
CA ARG A 319 -3.60 8.48 10.25
C ARG A 319 -5.06 8.33 10.68
N SER A 320 -5.98 8.84 9.87
CA SER A 320 -7.41 8.67 10.08
C SER A 320 -7.87 7.23 9.79
N ALA A 321 -9.13 6.92 10.09
CA ALA A 321 -9.74 5.65 9.70
C ALA A 321 -9.84 5.47 8.17
N ASN A 322 -10.02 6.56 7.42
CA ASN A 322 -10.11 6.55 5.95
C ASN A 322 -8.74 6.59 5.27
N GLY A 323 -7.66 6.76 6.05
CA GLY A 323 -6.29 6.64 5.58
C GLY A 323 -5.51 7.91 5.37
N GLU A 324 -6.16 9.07 5.46
CA GLU A 324 -5.46 10.34 5.38
C GLU A 324 -4.42 10.38 6.51
N VAL A 325 -3.15 10.45 6.14
CA VAL A 325 -2.14 10.97 7.07
C VAL A 325 -2.36 12.47 7.21
N TYR A 326 -2.47 13.01 8.41
CA TYR A 326 -2.72 14.43 8.68
C TYR A 326 -1.90 14.91 9.89
N ILE A 327 -1.80 16.22 10.07
CA ILE A 327 -1.04 16.87 11.16
C ILE A 327 -2.02 17.59 12.07
N GLU A 328 -1.93 17.34 13.37
CA GLU A 328 -2.72 17.98 14.42
C GLU A 328 -2.03 19.24 14.97
N ASP A 329 -2.80 20.06 15.69
CA ASP A 329 -2.35 21.33 16.28
C ASP A 329 -1.25 21.17 17.33
N SER A 330 -0.99 19.94 17.80
CA SER A 330 0.13 19.61 18.68
C SER A 330 1.50 19.69 18.00
N CYS A 331 1.56 20.02 16.70
CA CYS A 331 2.80 20.24 15.98
C CYS A 331 3.63 21.40 16.57
N ILE A 332 4.85 21.07 17.01
CA ILE A 332 5.80 22.02 17.61
C ILE A 332 6.79 22.63 16.61
N GLY A 333 6.71 22.26 15.33
CA GLY A 333 7.58 22.85 14.29
C GLY A 333 9.01 22.32 14.21
N CYS A 334 9.32 21.13 14.72
CA CYS A 334 10.70 20.61 14.78
C CYS A 334 11.35 20.27 13.41
N GLY A 335 10.55 20.09 12.35
CA GLY A 335 11.06 19.78 11.00
C GLY A 335 11.50 18.33 10.75
N ASN A 336 11.41 17.41 11.73
CA ASN A 336 11.80 16.00 11.52
C ASN A 336 11.01 15.35 10.38
N CYS A 337 9.70 15.61 10.32
CA CYS A 337 8.84 15.06 9.26
C CYS A 337 9.22 15.53 7.86
N GLU A 338 9.70 16.77 7.72
CA GLU A 338 10.17 17.32 6.45
C GLU A 338 11.42 16.57 5.99
N LYS A 339 12.42 16.44 6.88
CA LYS A 339 13.66 15.70 6.61
C LYS A 339 13.43 14.22 6.30
N ASN A 340 12.47 13.60 6.98
CA ASN A 340 12.17 12.18 6.82
C ASN A 340 11.33 11.88 5.57
N CYS A 341 10.73 12.88 4.91
CA CYS A 341 9.90 12.63 3.74
C CYS A 341 10.77 12.46 2.48
N PRO A 342 10.85 11.26 1.87
CA PRO A 342 11.71 11.04 0.70
C PRO A 342 11.21 11.73 -0.57
N TYR A 343 9.97 12.24 -0.54
CA TYR A 343 9.32 12.88 -1.69
C TYR A 343 9.27 14.41 -1.56
N ASN A 344 9.81 14.97 -0.46
CA ASN A 344 9.89 16.42 -0.23
C ASN A 344 8.53 17.16 -0.32
N VAL A 345 7.46 16.52 0.17
CA VAL A 345 6.07 17.03 0.08
C VAL A 345 5.58 17.72 1.36
N ILE A 346 6.43 17.78 2.38
CA ILE A 346 6.15 18.45 3.66
C ILE A 346 6.99 19.72 3.67
N GLN A 347 6.37 20.83 4.04
CA GLN A 347 7.00 22.15 4.14
C GLN A 347 6.79 22.71 5.55
N MET A 348 7.72 23.51 6.03
CA MET A 348 7.53 24.35 7.21
C MET A 348 6.89 25.68 6.81
N ALA A 349 5.75 26.03 7.42
CA ALA A 349 5.05 27.26 7.11
C ALA A 349 4.52 27.96 8.37
N ALA A 350 4.66 29.28 8.41
CA ALA A 350 4.07 30.10 9.46
C ALA A 350 2.51 30.03 9.41
N PRO A 351 1.83 29.80 10.55
CA PRO A 351 0.37 29.81 10.61
C PRO A 351 -0.23 31.12 10.10
N ARG A 352 -1.39 31.02 9.44
CA ARG A 352 -2.13 32.17 8.88
C ARG A 352 -3.55 32.22 9.42
N SER A 353 -4.04 33.41 9.75
CA SER A 353 -5.42 33.65 10.20
C SER A 353 -6.24 34.39 9.14
N ARG A 354 -7.54 34.07 9.04
CA ARG A 354 -8.47 34.72 8.11
C ARG A 354 -8.81 36.14 8.59
N ARG A 355 -8.74 37.13 7.70
CA ARG A 355 -9.21 38.50 8.01
C ARG A 355 -10.75 38.55 8.04
N PRO A 356 -11.38 39.19 9.04
CA PRO A 356 -12.82 39.42 9.06
C PRO A 356 -13.26 40.59 8.15
N ASN A 357 -12.35 41.49 7.75
CA ASN A 357 -12.73 42.77 7.11
C ASN A 357 -12.84 42.68 5.58
N PHE A 358 -13.98 42.19 5.09
CA PHE A 358 -14.34 42.05 3.67
C PHE A 358 -14.15 43.32 2.84
N LEU A 359 -14.47 44.50 3.42
CA LEU A 359 -14.41 45.78 2.72
C LEU A 359 -12.98 46.15 2.29
N ALA A 360 -11.98 45.78 3.10
CA ALA A 360 -10.58 46.07 2.82
C ALA A 360 -10.02 45.19 1.68
N TRP A 361 -10.49 43.93 1.57
CA TRP A 361 -10.16 43.07 0.43
C TRP A 361 -10.81 43.62 -0.86
N LEU A 362 -12.08 44.00 -0.79
CA LEU A 362 -12.83 44.54 -1.92
C LEU A 362 -12.22 45.86 -2.46
N LEU A 363 -11.80 46.75 -1.56
CA LEU A 363 -11.31 48.09 -1.93
C LEU A 363 -9.81 48.15 -2.26
N PHE A 364 -8.98 47.28 -1.68
CA PHE A 364 -7.52 47.40 -1.76
C PHE A 364 -6.80 46.15 -2.26
N GLY A 365 -7.52 45.07 -2.62
CA GLY A 365 -6.92 43.86 -3.19
C GLY A 365 -5.92 43.13 -2.28
N LYS A 366 -5.88 43.45 -0.98
CA LYS A 366 -4.96 42.83 -0.01
C LYS A 366 -5.33 41.37 0.26
N ASP A 367 -4.33 40.51 0.47
CA ASP A 367 -4.54 39.09 0.80
C ASP A 367 -5.56 38.87 1.93
N ARG A 368 -6.43 37.86 1.74
CA ARG A 368 -7.49 37.49 2.71
C ARG A 368 -6.96 36.87 4.00
N PHE A 369 -5.66 36.60 4.09
CA PHE A 369 -5.00 35.94 5.21
C PHE A 369 -3.84 36.80 5.75
N GLU A 370 -3.61 36.78 7.06
CA GLU A 370 -2.47 37.43 7.72
C GLU A 370 -1.63 36.40 8.47
N LYS A 371 -0.31 36.63 8.56
CA LYS A 371 0.57 35.83 9.42
C LYS A 371 0.17 36.02 10.89
N VAL A 372 0.08 34.93 11.64
CA VAL A 372 -0.24 34.97 13.07
C VAL A 372 1.01 35.38 13.85
N GLY A 373 1.20 36.68 14.08
CA GLY A 373 2.29 37.22 14.92
C GLY A 373 3.72 36.91 14.43
N ALA A 374 4.72 37.63 14.94
CA ALA A 374 6.13 37.40 14.58
C ALA A 374 6.78 36.24 15.36
N ASN A 375 6.16 35.76 16.44
CA ASN A 375 6.74 34.82 17.40
C ASN A 375 6.04 33.43 17.42
N VAL A 376 5.19 33.13 16.45
CA VAL A 376 4.58 31.80 16.34
C VAL A 376 5.51 30.89 15.53
N PRO A 377 5.93 29.74 16.06
CA PRO A 377 6.81 28.83 15.33
C PRO A 377 6.12 28.33 14.06
N GLU A 378 6.91 28.11 13.01
CA GLU A 378 6.42 27.47 11.80
C GLU A 378 5.91 26.06 12.12
N GLN A 379 4.84 25.65 11.46
CA GLN A 379 4.29 24.31 11.59
C GLN A 379 4.49 23.54 10.30
N ALA A 380 4.62 22.23 10.44
CA ALA A 380 4.69 21.36 9.28
C ALA A 380 3.33 21.36 8.56
N VAL A 381 3.36 21.59 7.26
CA VAL A 381 2.20 21.58 6.38
C VAL A 381 2.41 20.56 5.26
N LYS A 382 1.37 19.81 4.96
CA LYS A 382 1.33 18.81 3.90
C LYS A 382 -0.10 18.57 3.49
N CYS A 383 -0.34 17.97 2.33
CA CYS A 383 -1.70 17.59 1.96
C CYS A 383 -2.27 16.59 2.98
N ASP A 384 -3.51 16.82 3.39
CA ASP A 384 -4.34 16.01 4.29
C ASP A 384 -5.56 15.46 3.55
N MET A 385 -5.55 15.50 2.20
CA MET A 385 -6.69 15.19 1.33
C MET A 385 -7.98 15.95 1.68
N CYS A 386 -7.85 17.14 2.29
CA CYS A 386 -8.98 17.92 2.77
C CYS A 386 -9.87 17.12 3.73
N ILE A 387 -9.24 16.35 4.63
CA ILE A 387 -9.92 15.61 5.70
C ILE A 387 -10.95 16.49 6.41
N GLY A 388 -12.16 15.96 6.58
CA GLY A 388 -13.27 16.68 7.22
C GLY A 388 -13.99 17.71 6.34
N ILE A 389 -13.65 17.80 5.04
CA ILE A 389 -14.32 18.69 4.09
C ILE A 389 -15.19 17.89 3.12
N ASP A 390 -16.48 18.23 3.08
CA ASP A 390 -17.43 17.62 2.15
C ASP A 390 -17.02 17.85 0.68
N GLY A 391 -17.07 16.78 -0.10
CA GLY A 391 -16.65 16.77 -1.50
C GLY A 391 -15.17 16.39 -1.75
N GLY A 392 -14.37 16.11 -0.70
CA GLY A 392 -13.02 15.52 -0.83
C GLY A 392 -11.89 16.54 -1.09
N PRO A 393 -10.87 16.21 -1.90
CA PRO A 393 -9.75 17.10 -2.20
C PRO A 393 -10.12 18.32 -3.05
N ALA A 394 -9.90 19.53 -2.53
CA ALA A 394 -10.23 20.77 -3.22
C ALA A 394 -9.51 20.93 -4.56
N CYS A 395 -8.26 20.45 -4.65
CA CYS A 395 -7.45 20.52 -5.87
C CYS A 395 -8.02 19.70 -7.04
N VAL A 396 -8.74 18.62 -6.75
CA VAL A 396 -9.42 17.80 -7.76
C VAL A 396 -10.72 18.45 -8.17
N ARG A 397 -11.55 18.88 -7.20
CA ARG A 397 -12.85 19.53 -7.47
C ARG A 397 -12.74 20.85 -8.23
N SER A 398 -11.65 21.59 -8.05
CA SER A 398 -11.45 22.88 -8.72
C SER A 398 -10.87 22.76 -10.12
N CYS A 399 -10.49 21.55 -10.57
CA CYS A 399 -9.93 21.33 -11.89
C CYS A 399 -11.04 21.46 -12.96
N PRO A 400 -10.99 22.48 -13.84
CA PRO A 400 -12.09 22.74 -14.78
C PRO A 400 -12.16 21.72 -15.92
N THR A 401 -11.05 21.04 -16.22
CA THR A 401 -10.95 20.07 -17.31
C THR A 401 -10.99 18.62 -16.84
N GLY A 402 -10.97 18.39 -15.53
CA GLY A 402 -10.85 17.04 -14.96
C GLY A 402 -9.44 16.43 -15.06
N ALA A 403 -8.41 17.23 -15.40
CA ALA A 403 -7.03 16.78 -15.53
C ALA A 403 -6.42 16.25 -14.21
N ALA A 404 -6.81 16.81 -13.06
CA ALA A 404 -6.25 16.44 -11.76
C ALA A 404 -7.09 15.35 -11.08
N ALA A 405 -6.44 14.24 -10.71
CA ALA A 405 -7.09 13.13 -10.01
C ALA A 405 -6.26 12.62 -8.84
N ARG A 406 -6.96 12.23 -7.77
CA ARG A 406 -6.41 11.50 -6.63
C ARG A 406 -6.74 10.02 -6.82
N ILE A 407 -5.72 9.19 -6.94
CA ILE A 407 -5.85 7.79 -7.38
C ILE A 407 -4.96 6.85 -6.57
N SER A 408 -5.47 5.66 -6.23
CA SER A 408 -4.66 4.59 -5.64
C SER A 408 -3.70 3.99 -6.67
N PRO A 409 -2.49 3.54 -6.28
CA PRO A 409 -1.54 2.89 -7.19
C PRO A 409 -2.12 1.73 -7.99
N ASP A 410 -2.89 0.83 -7.36
CA ASP A 410 -3.53 -0.31 -8.02
C ASP A 410 -4.40 0.14 -9.19
N ARG A 411 -5.24 1.16 -8.97
CA ARG A 411 -6.10 1.72 -10.02
C ARG A 411 -5.28 2.39 -11.11
N LEU A 412 -4.25 3.15 -10.76
CA LEU A 412 -3.38 3.84 -11.71
C LEU A 412 -2.65 2.84 -12.63
N ILE A 413 -2.15 1.75 -12.06
CA ILE A 413 -1.41 0.73 -12.79
C ILE A 413 -2.36 -0.17 -13.62
N ASN A 414 -3.56 -0.47 -13.09
CA ASN A 414 -4.59 -1.18 -13.87
C ASN A 414 -5.05 -0.38 -15.11
N LEU A 415 -5.01 0.95 -15.09
CA LEU A 415 -5.29 1.77 -16.28
C LEU A 415 -4.25 1.58 -17.39
N LEU A 416 -3.04 1.13 -17.05
CA LEU A 416 -2.01 0.72 -18.01
C LEU A 416 -2.21 -0.73 -18.50
N GLY A 417 -3.27 -1.42 -18.05
CA GLY A 417 -3.52 -2.82 -18.37
C GLY A 417 -2.52 -3.80 -17.74
N VAL A 418 -1.85 -3.39 -16.66
CA VAL A 418 -0.92 -4.19 -15.85
C VAL A 418 -1.68 -4.73 -14.65
N HIS A 419 -1.59 -6.04 -14.40
CA HIS A 419 -2.15 -6.68 -13.21
C HIS A 419 -1.05 -7.10 -12.22
N THR A 420 -1.32 -6.93 -10.93
CA THR A 420 -0.47 -7.31 -9.77
C THR A 420 -0.55 -8.78 -9.44
#